data_AF-W4VDL7-F1
#
_entry.id   AF-W4VDL7-F1
#
_cell.length_a   1.000
_cell.length_b   1.000
_cell.length_c   1.000
_cell.angle_alpha   90.00
_cell.angle_beta   90.00
_cell.angle_gamma   90.00
#
_symmetry.space_group_name_H-M   'P 1'
#
loop_
_entity.id
_entity.type
_entity.pdbx_description
1 polymer ?
#
loop_
_entity_poly.entity_id
_entity_poly.type
_entity_poly.pdbx_seq_one_letter_code
_entity_poly.pdbx_strand_id
1 'polypeptide(L)'
;MQAIAALAYGTESIPKVDKIVGPGNAYVAAAKKLVYGDVGIDMIAGPSEVAIIADDSANSIYIAADLIAQAEHGGNRTFLFNYNF
;
A
#
# COMPACT_ATOMS: atom_id res chain seq x y z
N MET A 1 12.11 -11.08 -2.34
CA MET A 1 12.68 -11.78 -1.16
C MET A 1 14.16 -11.49 -1.01
N GLN A 2 15.03 -11.81 -1.99
CA GLN A 2 16.49 -11.64 -1.84
C GLN A 2 16.93 -10.21 -1.45
N ALA A 3 16.32 -9.17 -2.03
CA ALA A 3 16.67 -7.79 -1.71
C ALA A 3 16.35 -7.41 -0.25
N ILE A 4 15.24 -7.95 0.30
CA ILE A 4 14.86 -7.71 1.70
C ILE A 4 15.85 -8.37 2.65
N ALA A 5 16.27 -9.60 2.36
CA ALA A 5 17.30 -10.29 3.15
C ALA A 5 18.65 -9.56 3.09
N ALA A 6 19.06 -9.12 1.89
CA ALA A 6 20.31 -8.37 1.72
C ALA A 6 20.29 -7.05 2.50
N LEU A 7 19.18 -6.32 2.52
CA LEU A 7 19.05 -5.11 3.31
C LEU A 7 18.97 -5.39 4.82
N ALA A 8 18.30 -6.47 5.23
CA ALA A 8 18.12 -6.81 6.65
C ALA A 8 19.40 -7.33 7.32
N TYR A 9 20.24 -8.06 6.58
CA TYR A 9 21.40 -8.76 7.14
C TYR A 9 22.75 -8.30 6.57
N GLY A 10 22.72 -7.52 5.49
CA GLY A 10 23.92 -7.10 4.78
C GLY A 10 24.50 -8.19 3.88
N THR A 11 25.33 -7.77 2.93
CA THR A 11 26.19 -8.60 2.08
C THR A 11 27.53 -7.90 1.91
N GLU A 12 28.47 -8.48 1.15
CA GLU A 12 29.75 -7.83 0.82
C GLU A 12 29.57 -6.47 0.12
N SER A 13 28.46 -6.28 -0.61
CA SER A 13 28.22 -5.07 -1.41
C SER A 13 27.04 -4.23 -0.91
N ILE A 14 26.16 -4.79 -0.08
CA ILE A 14 24.96 -4.10 0.42
C ILE A 14 25.08 -4.00 1.94
N PRO A 15 25.23 -2.80 2.52
CA PRO A 15 25.27 -2.67 3.97
C PRO A 15 23.90 -3.01 4.58
N LYS A 16 23.93 -3.58 5.79
CA LYS A 16 22.72 -3.73 6.61
C LYS A 16 22.11 -2.35 6.88
N VAL A 17 20.78 -2.26 6.83
CA VAL A 17 20.02 -1.05 7.18
C VAL A 17 19.23 -1.25 8.47
N ASP A 18 18.83 -0.13 9.10
CA ASP A 18 18.00 -0.17 10.30
C ASP A 18 16.49 -0.29 9.99
N LYS A 19 16.07 0.13 8.79
CA LYS A 19 14.66 0.11 8.38
C LYS A 19 14.48 -0.11 6.88
N ILE A 20 13.50 -0.94 6.50
CA ILE A 20 13.10 -1.18 5.11
C ILE A 20 11.67 -0.65 4.90
N VAL A 21 11.50 0.21 3.89
CA VAL A 21 10.21 0.85 3.57
C VAL A 21 9.77 0.55 2.13
N GLY A 22 8.48 0.73 1.88
CA GLY A 22 7.88 0.61 0.55
C GLY A 22 7.07 -0.68 0.38
N PRO A 23 5.98 -0.61 -0.41
CA PRO A 23 5.15 -1.77 -0.72
C PRO A 23 5.85 -2.71 -1.71
N GLY A 24 5.35 -3.93 -1.79
CA GLY A 24 5.79 -4.89 -2.79
C GLY A 24 4.81 -6.05 -2.88
N ASN A 25 5.10 -6.97 -3.80
CA ASN A 25 4.27 -8.17 -3.98
C ASN A 25 4.24 -9.08 -2.73
N ALA A 26 3.46 -10.15 -2.80
CA ALA A 26 3.30 -11.11 -1.70
C ALA A 26 4.63 -11.65 -1.13
N TYR A 27 5.65 -11.83 -1.98
CA TYR A 27 6.97 -12.28 -1.55
C TYR A 27 7.76 -11.20 -0.79
N VAL A 28 7.62 -9.93 -1.18
CA VAL A 28 8.22 -8.80 -0.45
C VAL A 28 7.54 -8.63 0.90
N ALA A 29 6.20 -8.71 0.94
CA ALA A 29 5.42 -8.65 2.16
C ALA A 29 5.80 -9.78 3.13
N ALA A 30 5.85 -11.03 2.65
CA ALA A 30 6.26 -12.18 3.46
C ALA A 30 7.69 -12.02 3.98
N ALA A 31 8.64 -11.59 3.12
CA ALA A 31 10.02 -11.38 3.54
C ALA A 31 10.14 -10.26 4.59
N LYS A 32 9.44 -9.12 4.42
CA LYS A 32 9.40 -8.03 5.41
C LYS A 32 8.85 -8.51 6.76
N LYS A 33 7.84 -9.38 6.74
CA LYS A 33 7.28 -10.00 7.96
C LYS A 33 8.29 -10.90 8.67
N LEU A 34 9.08 -11.65 7.92
CA LEU A 34 10.09 -12.57 8.50
C LEU A 34 11.26 -11.83 9.16
N VAL A 35 11.67 -10.69 8.62
CA VAL A 35 12.81 -9.90 9.14
C VAL A 35 12.40 -8.85 10.17
N TYR A 36 11.11 -8.74 10.48
CA TYR A 36 10.62 -7.78 11.46
C TYR A 36 11.17 -8.11 12.86
N GLY A 37 11.79 -7.11 13.49
CA GLY A 37 12.50 -7.27 14.77
C GLY A 37 14.02 -7.25 14.61
N ASP A 38 14.55 -7.81 13.51
CA ASP A 38 15.96 -7.66 13.15
C ASP A 38 16.24 -6.28 12.52
N VAL A 39 15.24 -5.77 11.79
CA VAL A 39 15.15 -4.43 11.24
C VAL A 39 13.73 -3.88 11.39
N GLY A 40 13.61 -2.56 11.38
CA GLY A 40 12.32 -1.90 11.28
C GLY A 40 11.65 -2.14 9.93
N ILE A 41 10.33 -2.28 9.94
CA ILE A 41 9.50 -2.17 8.72
C ILE A 41 8.44 -1.10 8.94
N ASP A 42 7.94 -0.50 7.87
CA ASP A 42 6.82 0.44 7.89
C ASP A 42 5.48 -0.26 8.14
N MET A 43 5.09 -1.17 7.25
CA MET A 43 3.85 -1.94 7.29
C MET A 43 3.95 -3.17 6.38
N ILE A 44 3.05 -4.13 6.58
CA ILE A 44 2.77 -5.18 5.59
C ILE A 44 1.66 -4.64 4.68
N ALA A 45 2.00 -4.43 3.40
CA ALA A 45 1.08 -3.82 2.45
C ALA A 45 -0.18 -4.67 2.25
N GLY A 46 -1.34 -4.03 2.38
CA GLY A 46 -2.65 -4.58 1.99
C GLY A 46 -3.14 -3.96 0.67
N PRO A 47 -4.30 -4.43 0.16
CA PRO A 47 -4.96 -3.80 -0.98
C PRO A 47 -5.32 -2.35 -0.65
N SER A 48 -5.14 -1.43 -1.61
CA SER A 48 -5.49 -0.03 -1.41
C SER A 48 -6.99 0.20 -1.60
N GLU A 49 -7.50 1.27 -1.02
CA GLU A 49 -8.92 1.61 -1.10
C GLU A 49 -9.16 3.12 -1.07
N VAL A 50 -10.30 3.53 -1.65
CA VAL A 50 -10.83 4.89 -1.54
C VAL A 50 -12.29 4.83 -1.10
N ALA A 51 -12.68 5.74 -0.20
CA ALA A 51 -14.05 5.94 0.22
C ALA A 51 -14.41 7.41 0.06
N ILE A 52 -15.43 7.69 -0.75
CA ILE A 52 -15.92 9.05 -1.01
C ILE A 52 -17.24 9.22 -0.28
N ILE A 53 -17.37 10.32 0.47
CA ILE A 53 -18.62 10.75 1.09
C ILE A 53 -19.07 12.00 0.35
N ALA A 54 -20.27 11.97 -0.23
CA ALA A 54 -20.77 13.03 -1.10
C ALA A 54 -22.22 13.39 -0.77
N ASP A 55 -22.55 14.68 -0.89
CA ASP A 55 -23.91 15.20 -0.86
C ASP A 55 -24.36 15.62 -2.27
N ASP A 56 -25.57 16.15 -2.40
CA ASP A 56 -26.14 16.59 -3.67
C ASP A 56 -25.40 17.75 -4.36
N SER A 57 -24.53 18.47 -3.64
CA SER A 57 -23.72 19.55 -4.24
C SER A 57 -22.48 19.04 -4.96
N ALA A 58 -22.10 17.78 -4.73
CA ALA A 58 -20.87 17.21 -5.26
C ALA A 58 -20.95 16.94 -6.77
N ASN A 59 -19.86 17.23 -7.49
CA ASN A 59 -19.79 17.00 -8.92
C ASN A 59 -19.60 15.51 -9.21
N SER A 60 -20.62 14.87 -9.80
CA SER A 60 -20.63 13.44 -10.11
C SER A 60 -19.53 12.99 -11.07
N ILE A 61 -19.05 13.86 -11.97
CA ILE A 61 -17.96 13.54 -12.89
C ILE A 61 -16.63 13.40 -12.13
N TYR A 62 -16.40 14.23 -11.12
CA TYR A 62 -15.18 14.16 -10.31
C TYR A 62 -15.21 12.93 -9.41
N ILE A 63 -16.34 12.64 -8.78
CA ILE A 63 -16.53 11.42 -7.99
C ILE A 63 -16.24 10.18 -8.85
N ALA A 64 -16.80 10.11 -10.05
CA ALA A 64 -16.57 8.99 -10.95
C ALA A 64 -15.09 8.87 -11.35
N ALA A 65 -14.42 10.00 -11.65
CA ALA A 65 -13.01 10.01 -11.99
C ALA A 65 -12.14 9.45 -10.85
N ASP A 66 -12.40 9.86 -9.61
CA ASP A 66 -11.64 9.39 -8.43
C ASP A 66 -11.85 7.90 -8.15
N LEU A 67 -13.10 7.41 -8.28
CA LEU A 67 -13.38 5.97 -8.14
C LEU A 67 -12.67 5.16 -9.23
N ILE A 68 -12.67 5.64 -10.48
CA ILE A 68 -11.99 4.94 -11.58
C ILE A 68 -10.47 4.94 -11.39
N ALA A 69 -9.89 6.08 -11.01
CA ALA A 69 -8.46 6.20 -10.74
C ALA A 69 -8.00 5.19 -9.68
N GLN A 70 -8.77 4.98 -8.61
CA GLN A 70 -8.43 3.96 -7.63
C GLN A 70 -8.63 2.52 -8.16
N ALA A 71 -9.68 2.29 -8.96
CA ALA A 71 -9.95 0.97 -9.51
C ALA A 71 -8.87 0.49 -10.49
N GLU A 72 -8.23 1.40 -11.23
CA GLU A 72 -7.22 1.06 -12.25
C GLU A 72 -5.96 0.40 -11.67
N HIS A 73 -5.66 0.65 -10.39
CA HIS A 73 -4.51 0.08 -9.70
C HIS A 73 -4.58 -1.46 -9.52
N GLY A 74 -5.73 -2.10 -9.86
CA GLY A 74 -5.92 -3.56 -9.85
C GLY A 74 -6.07 -4.20 -8.46
N GLY A 75 -7.19 -4.89 -8.22
CA GLY A 75 -7.46 -5.56 -6.93
C GLY A 75 -7.86 -4.62 -5.78
N ASN A 76 -8.19 -3.37 -6.10
CA ASN A 76 -8.49 -2.31 -5.14
C ASN A 76 -9.99 -2.11 -4.94
N ARG A 77 -10.34 -1.42 -3.85
CA ARG A 77 -11.73 -1.18 -3.46
C ARG A 77 -12.08 0.29 -3.58
N THR A 78 -13.28 0.54 -4.08
CA THR A 78 -13.85 1.88 -4.22
C THR A 78 -15.22 1.89 -3.58
N PHE A 79 -15.47 2.90 -2.73
CA PHE A 79 -16.72 3.04 -2.01
C PHE A 79 -17.26 4.46 -2.19
N LEU A 80 -18.57 4.59 -2.40
CA LEU A 80 -19.28 5.86 -2.42
C LEU A 80 -20.42 5.80 -1.41
N PHE A 81 -20.39 6.70 -0.44
CA PHE A 81 -21.45 6.93 0.53
C PHE A 81 -22.12 8.26 0.19
N ASN A 82 -23.32 8.20 -0.38
CA ASN A 82 -24.13 9.39 -0.57
C ASN A 82 -25.00 9.59 0.69
N TYR A 83 -25.02 10.80 1.23
CA TYR A 83 -25.89 11.16 2.32
C TYR A 83 -26.71 12.41 1.97
N ASN A 84 -28.02 12.20 1.88
CA ASN A 84 -29.03 13.24 1.84
C ASN A 84 -29.95 13.02 3.04
N PHE A 85 -30.16 14.07 3.84
CA PHE A 85 -31.26 14.14 4.80
C PHE A 85 -32.48 14.74 4.12
#